data_AF-A0A7Y4U5A3-F1
#
_entry.id   AF-A0A7Y4U5A3-F1
#
_cell.length_a   1.000
_cell.length_b   1.000
_cell.length_c   1.000
_cell.angle_alpha   90.00
_cell.angle_beta   90.00
_cell.angle_gamma   90.00
#
_symmetry.space_group_name_H-M   'P 1'
#
loop_
_entity.id
_entity.type
_entity.pdbx_description
1 polymer ?
#
loop_
_entity_poly.entity_id
_entity_poly.type
_entity_poly.pdbx_seq_one_letter_code
_entity_poly.pdbx_strand_id
1 'polypeptide(L)'
;MKALLVATLLIVSSTASLSWSMTIDEAYQSIPHKRTPYNSQVSALSPPEREFLSHFFALSDHALIERVETLAAFRAGDRQRFATYETNVARILTELRALQEPASAAGFVTMLSEAIQQQHVFFQKWDTALANQRPFAFPTGSEVSGVDPHVGKASAGLIRLYTDLMARYGTEHAQNREAFYQHLCALDFL
;
A
#
# COMPACT_ATOMS: atom_id res chain seq x y z
N MET A 1 -5.34 30.10 54.25
CA MET A 1 -4.51 29.29 53.32
C MET A 1 -5.43 28.62 52.31
N LYS A 2 -5.37 29.02 51.03
CA LYS A 2 -6.13 28.39 49.93
C LYS A 2 -5.21 27.38 49.26
N ALA A 3 -5.56 26.09 49.31
CA ALA A 3 -4.88 25.05 48.55
C ALA A 3 -5.54 24.93 47.17
N LEU A 4 -4.78 25.17 46.12
CA LEU A 4 -5.17 25.03 44.72
C LEU A 4 -4.84 23.60 44.30
N LEU A 5 -5.86 22.78 43.99
CA LEU A 5 -5.68 21.45 43.41
C LEU A 5 -5.64 21.59 41.89
N VAL A 6 -4.47 21.35 41.30
CA VAL A 6 -4.28 21.23 39.85
C VAL A 6 -4.45 19.74 39.51
N ALA A 7 -5.51 19.40 38.78
CA ALA A 7 -5.73 18.08 38.25
C ALA A 7 -5.09 17.99 36.86
N THR A 8 -4.00 17.25 36.73
CA THR A 8 -3.33 16.97 35.45
C THR A 8 -4.05 15.83 34.75
N LEU A 9 -4.77 16.15 33.66
CA LEU A 9 -5.43 15.16 32.81
C LEU A 9 -4.39 14.55 31.84
N LEU A 10 -3.98 13.30 32.09
CA LEU A 10 -3.16 12.52 31.17
C LEU A 10 -4.04 12.00 30.03
N ILE A 11 -3.91 12.59 28.85
CA ILE A 11 -4.49 12.05 27.61
C ILE A 11 -3.55 10.94 27.13
N VAL A 12 -3.96 9.70 27.34
CA VAL A 12 -3.29 8.53 26.74
C VAL A 12 -3.80 8.40 25.31
N SER A 13 -2.97 8.77 24.34
CA SER A 13 -3.25 8.52 22.92
C SER A 13 -3.01 7.04 22.63
N SER A 14 -4.08 6.24 22.58
CA SER A 14 -4.02 4.86 22.11
C SER A 14 -3.71 4.85 20.62
N THR A 15 -2.46 4.62 20.25
CA THR A 15 -2.08 4.28 18.88
C THR A 15 -2.49 2.82 18.63
N ALA A 16 -3.68 2.62 18.05
CA ALA A 16 -4.10 1.30 17.61
C ALA A 16 -3.13 0.79 16.52
N SER A 17 -2.25 -0.13 16.88
CA SER A 17 -1.37 -0.81 15.92
C SER A 17 -2.22 -1.55 14.89
N LEU A 18 -1.77 -1.56 13.64
CA LEU A 18 -2.38 -2.33 12.57
C LEU A 18 -2.16 -3.82 12.92
N SER A 19 -3.23 -4.57 13.22
CA SER A 19 -3.15 -6.02 13.37
C SER A 19 -3.56 -6.67 12.06
N TRP A 20 -2.58 -6.93 11.21
CA TRP A 20 -2.78 -7.70 9.98
C TRP A 20 -2.97 -9.18 10.32
N SER A 21 -3.86 -9.86 9.60
CA SER A 21 -4.02 -11.31 9.79
C SER A 21 -2.84 -12.08 9.19
N MET A 22 -2.29 -11.57 8.08
CA MET A 22 -1.16 -12.10 7.35
C MET A 22 0.08 -11.24 7.58
N THR A 23 1.23 -11.88 7.69
CA THR A 23 2.54 -11.24 7.70
C THR A 23 2.94 -10.80 6.30
N ILE A 24 3.88 -9.85 6.18
CA ILE A 24 4.36 -9.44 4.87
C ILE A 24 5.02 -10.58 4.09
N ASP A 25 5.75 -11.47 4.77
CA ASP A 25 6.42 -12.59 4.09
C ASP A 25 5.40 -13.59 3.54
N GLU A 26 4.30 -13.86 4.26
CA GLU A 26 3.19 -14.68 3.75
C GLU A 26 2.52 -14.02 2.54
N ALA A 27 2.35 -12.70 2.53
CA ALA A 27 1.78 -11.98 1.39
C ALA A 27 2.65 -12.16 0.14
N TYR A 28 3.97 -11.97 0.24
CA TYR A 28 4.88 -12.18 -0.89
C TYR A 28 4.97 -13.64 -1.33
N GLN A 29 4.80 -14.62 -0.43
CA GLN A 29 4.75 -16.04 -0.80
C GLN A 29 3.49 -16.43 -1.57
N SER A 30 2.41 -15.67 -1.42
CA SER A 30 1.13 -15.93 -2.08
C SER A 30 1.07 -15.44 -3.55
N ILE A 31 2.12 -14.76 -4.02
CA ILE A 31 2.18 -14.10 -5.31
C ILE A 31 3.48 -14.46 -6.04
N PRO A 32 3.56 -14.37 -7.38
CA PRO A 32 4.77 -14.72 -8.14
C PRO A 32 5.84 -13.61 -8.10
N HIS A 33 6.07 -12.98 -6.95
CA HIS A 33 7.06 -11.91 -6.75
C HIS A 33 8.01 -12.22 -5.59
N LYS A 34 9.19 -11.59 -5.61
CA LYS A 34 10.17 -11.74 -4.53
C LYS A 34 10.08 -10.54 -3.61
N ARG A 35 10.21 -10.78 -2.31
CA ARG A 35 10.38 -9.68 -1.37
C ARG A 35 11.83 -9.19 -1.40
N THR A 36 12.01 -7.92 -1.74
CA THR A 36 13.28 -7.21 -1.54
C THR A 36 13.00 -5.95 -0.71
N PRO A 37 13.30 -5.94 0.59
CA PRO A 37 13.03 -4.77 1.42
C PRO A 37 13.99 -3.62 1.08
N TYR A 38 13.46 -2.40 1.09
CA TYR A 38 14.29 -1.19 1.11
C TYR A 38 15.18 -1.18 2.36
N ASN A 39 16.46 -0.88 2.17
CA ASN A 39 17.47 -0.84 3.21
C ASN A 39 18.09 0.56 3.31
N SER A 40 17.67 1.33 4.30
CA SER A 40 18.17 2.68 4.56
C SER A 40 19.63 2.71 5.01
N GLN A 41 20.19 1.62 5.53
CA GLN A 41 21.56 1.57 6.03
C GLN A 41 22.59 1.58 4.90
N VAL A 42 22.22 1.06 3.72
CA VAL A 42 23.10 1.03 2.54
C VAL A 42 22.84 2.18 1.57
N SER A 43 21.84 3.02 1.85
CA SER A 43 21.47 4.12 0.98
C SER A 43 22.38 5.33 1.19
N ALA A 44 22.79 5.95 0.08
CA ALA A 44 23.61 7.17 0.09
C ALA A 44 22.79 8.46 0.19
N LEU A 45 21.45 8.36 0.24
CA LEU A 45 20.55 9.50 0.30
C LEU A 45 20.60 10.23 1.65
N SER A 46 20.06 11.45 1.68
CA SER A 46 19.97 12.22 2.91
C SER A 46 19.08 11.51 3.96
N PRO A 47 19.27 11.74 5.27
CA PRO A 47 18.43 11.11 6.29
C PRO A 47 16.92 11.29 6.06
N PRO A 48 16.39 12.48 5.70
CA PRO A 48 14.97 12.65 5.41
C PRO A 48 14.47 11.80 4.22
N GLU A 49 15.27 11.68 3.16
CA GLU A 49 14.89 10.84 2.00
C GLU A 49 14.88 9.36 2.34
N ARG A 50 15.84 8.89 3.13
CA ARG A 50 15.90 7.49 3.59
C ARG A 50 14.73 7.15 4.50
N GLU A 51 14.38 8.05 5.42
CA GLU A 51 13.22 7.90 6.29
C GLU A 51 11.93 7.88 5.47
N PHE A 52 11.76 8.83 4.55
CA PHE A 52 10.63 8.90 3.64
C PHE A 52 10.47 7.59 2.85
N LEU A 53 11.51 7.12 2.15
CA LEU A 53 11.44 5.89 1.35
C LEU A 53 11.19 4.65 2.21
N SER A 54 11.74 4.59 3.43
CA SER A 54 11.47 3.49 4.36
C SER A 54 9.98 3.41 4.73
N HIS A 55 9.37 4.52 5.11
CA HIS A 55 7.94 4.55 5.43
C HIS A 55 7.06 4.38 4.19
N PHE A 56 7.44 4.96 3.06
CA PHE A 56 6.74 4.84 1.79
C PHE A 56 6.63 3.38 1.34
N PHE A 57 7.73 2.63 1.34
CA PHE A 57 7.71 1.22 0.96
C PHE A 57 7.08 0.31 2.02
N ALA A 58 7.17 0.65 3.31
CA ALA A 58 6.41 -0.05 4.34
C ALA A 58 4.89 0.08 4.14
N LEU A 59 4.42 1.26 3.74
CA LEU A 59 3.00 1.48 3.41
C LEU A 59 2.58 0.78 2.11
N SER A 60 3.47 0.67 1.12
CA SER A 60 3.23 -0.17 -0.06
C SER A 60 3.10 -1.65 0.30
N ASP A 61 3.93 -2.16 1.21
CA ASP A 61 3.86 -3.53 1.72
C ASP A 61 2.53 -3.78 2.46
N HIS A 62 2.09 -2.83 3.27
CA HIS A 62 0.78 -2.87 3.91
C HIS A 62 -0.38 -2.91 2.90
N ALA A 63 -0.30 -2.11 1.83
CA ALA A 63 -1.30 -2.15 0.76
C ALA A 63 -1.32 -3.50 0.03
N LEU A 64 -0.15 -4.13 -0.16
CA LEU A 64 -0.04 -5.47 -0.72
C LEU A 64 -0.75 -6.52 0.16
N ILE A 65 -0.52 -6.51 1.47
CA ILE A 65 -1.20 -7.44 2.41
C ILE A 65 -2.72 -7.34 2.25
N GLU A 66 -3.24 -6.11 2.29
CA GLU A 66 -4.69 -5.87 2.15
C GLU A 66 -5.26 -6.35 0.82
N ARG A 67 -4.50 -6.14 -0.27
CA ARG A 67 -4.87 -6.63 -1.59
C ARG A 67 -4.92 -8.15 -1.62
N VAL A 68 -3.88 -8.83 -1.13
CA VAL A 68 -3.80 -10.30 -1.10
C VAL A 68 -4.93 -10.91 -0.28
N GLU A 69 -5.14 -10.43 0.95
CA GLU A 69 -6.17 -10.96 1.83
C GLU A 69 -7.57 -10.75 1.25
N THR A 70 -7.85 -9.58 0.68
CA THR A 70 -9.15 -9.27 0.09
C THR A 70 -9.41 -10.09 -1.17
N LEU A 71 -8.40 -10.31 -2.02
CA LEU A 71 -8.51 -11.21 -3.17
C LEU A 71 -8.84 -12.64 -2.74
N ALA A 72 -8.14 -13.16 -1.73
CA ALA A 72 -8.38 -14.50 -1.22
C ALA A 72 -9.80 -14.65 -0.67
N ALA A 73 -10.25 -13.69 0.16
CA ALA A 73 -11.59 -13.69 0.73
C ALA A 73 -12.68 -13.62 -0.35
N PHE A 74 -12.54 -12.72 -1.33
CA PHE A 74 -13.54 -12.58 -2.39
C PHE A 74 -13.63 -13.78 -3.32
N ARG A 75 -12.49 -14.44 -3.60
CA ARG A 75 -12.48 -15.72 -4.32
C ARG A 75 -13.18 -16.84 -3.54
N ALA A 76 -13.14 -16.80 -2.21
CA ALA A 76 -13.89 -17.70 -1.34
C ALA A 76 -15.36 -17.27 -1.12
N GLY A 77 -15.79 -16.14 -1.68
CA GLY A 77 -17.13 -15.57 -1.46
C GLY A 77 -17.33 -14.91 -0.10
N ASP A 78 -16.25 -14.71 0.67
CA ASP A 78 -16.30 -14.00 1.96
C ASP A 78 -16.23 -12.48 1.74
N ARG A 79 -17.42 -11.87 1.73
CA ARG A 79 -17.54 -10.41 1.65
C ARG A 79 -17.22 -9.70 2.97
N GLN A 80 -17.27 -10.38 4.12
CA GLN A 80 -17.11 -9.72 5.43
C GLN A 80 -15.72 -9.10 5.56
N ARG A 81 -14.73 -9.65 4.86
CA ARG A 81 -13.37 -9.09 4.78
C ARG A 81 -13.32 -7.66 4.23
N PHE A 82 -14.30 -7.24 3.43
CA PHE A 82 -14.29 -5.91 2.78
C PHE A 82 -14.32 -4.76 3.79
N ALA A 83 -15.11 -4.86 4.87
CA ALA A 83 -15.17 -3.79 5.87
C ALA A 83 -13.81 -3.56 6.57
N THR A 84 -13.05 -4.63 6.78
CA THR A 84 -11.67 -4.54 7.30
C THR A 84 -10.74 -3.89 6.27
N TYR A 85 -10.91 -4.26 4.99
CA TYR A 85 -10.15 -3.69 3.88
C TYR A 85 -10.35 -2.17 3.76
N GLU A 86 -11.60 -1.71 3.79
CA GLU A 86 -11.91 -0.28 3.71
C GLU A 86 -11.25 0.51 4.85
N THR A 87 -11.34 -0.01 6.07
CA THR A 87 -10.74 0.61 7.26
C THR A 87 -9.22 0.71 7.12
N ASN A 88 -8.58 -0.39 6.73
CA ASN A 88 -7.13 -0.46 6.64
C ASN A 88 -6.58 0.37 5.48
N VAL A 89 -7.23 0.36 4.31
CA VAL A 89 -6.84 1.20 3.17
C VAL A 89 -7.02 2.68 3.50
N ALA A 90 -8.13 3.08 4.13
CA ALA A 90 -8.31 4.47 4.56
C ALA A 90 -7.20 4.93 5.52
N ARG A 91 -6.72 4.01 6.37
CA ARG A 91 -5.61 4.28 7.27
C ARG A 91 -4.28 4.40 6.53
N ILE A 92 -3.95 3.47 5.62
CA ILE A 92 -2.76 3.54 4.76
C ILE A 92 -2.73 4.86 3.99
N LEU A 93 -3.85 5.26 3.37
CA LEU A 93 -3.94 6.53 2.62
C LEU A 93 -3.79 7.76 3.53
N THR A 94 -4.20 7.67 4.80
CA THR A 94 -4.00 8.73 5.77
C THR A 94 -2.54 8.82 6.21
N GLU A 95 -1.90 7.68 6.47
CA GLU A 95 -0.48 7.59 6.82
C GLU A 95 0.41 8.05 5.64
N LEU A 96 0.08 7.68 4.40
CA LEU A 96 0.76 8.17 3.18
C LEU A 96 0.71 9.69 3.07
N ARG A 97 -0.47 10.30 3.24
CA ARG A 97 -0.64 11.77 3.19
C ARG A 97 0.06 12.51 4.31
N ALA A 98 0.35 11.83 5.42
CA ALA A 98 1.08 12.39 6.54
C ALA A 98 2.61 12.32 6.37
N LEU A 99 3.12 11.58 5.38
CA LEU A 99 4.56 11.52 5.11
C LEU A 99 5.10 12.90 4.73
N GLN A 100 6.24 13.25 5.32
CA GLN A 100 6.99 14.42 4.91
C GLN A 100 7.73 14.09 3.61
N GLU A 101 7.12 14.41 2.49
CA GLU A 101 7.68 14.17 1.16
C GLU A 101 8.82 15.17 0.86
N PRO A 102 10.07 14.72 0.69
CA PRO A 102 11.17 15.60 0.30
C PRO A 102 10.95 16.11 -1.14
N ALA A 103 11.51 17.27 -1.46
CA ALA A 103 11.33 17.88 -2.79
C ALA A 103 11.79 16.96 -3.95
N SER A 104 12.81 16.14 -3.73
CA SER A 104 13.29 15.11 -4.67
C SER A 104 12.26 14.00 -4.93
N ALA A 105 11.39 13.69 -3.97
CA ALA A 105 10.31 12.71 -4.10
C ALA A 105 8.96 13.33 -4.52
N ALA A 106 8.89 14.63 -4.82
CA ALA A 106 7.62 15.32 -5.06
C ALA A 106 6.66 14.54 -5.99
N GLY A 107 5.47 14.24 -5.46
CA GLY A 107 4.39 13.54 -6.16
C GLY A 107 4.37 12.02 -6.00
N PHE A 108 5.34 11.40 -5.32
CA PHE A 108 5.35 9.96 -5.08
C PHE A 108 4.18 9.52 -4.19
N VAL A 109 3.91 10.26 -3.12
CA VAL A 109 2.76 10.03 -2.22
C VAL A 109 1.46 10.06 -3.01
N THR A 110 1.30 11.06 -3.88
CA THR A 110 0.10 11.20 -4.73
C THR A 110 -0.04 10.00 -5.66
N MET A 111 1.01 9.62 -6.40
CA MET A 111 0.95 8.50 -7.35
C MET A 111 0.62 7.16 -6.69
N LEU A 112 1.25 6.84 -5.55
CA LEU A 112 0.94 5.60 -4.83
C LEU A 112 -0.48 5.63 -4.26
N SER A 113 -0.90 6.76 -3.67
CA SER A 113 -2.26 6.92 -3.13
C SER A 113 -3.32 6.75 -4.22
N GLU A 114 -3.10 7.32 -5.40
CA GLU A 114 -4.00 7.17 -6.54
C GLU A 114 -4.08 5.71 -7.00
N ALA A 115 -2.96 5.00 -7.10
CA ALA A 115 -2.96 3.58 -7.46
C ALA A 115 -3.76 2.72 -6.46
N ILE A 116 -3.53 2.93 -5.15
CA ILE A 116 -4.28 2.26 -4.08
C ILE A 116 -5.78 2.60 -4.16
N GLN A 117 -6.12 3.86 -4.43
CA GLN A 117 -7.51 4.29 -4.58
C GLN A 117 -8.20 3.63 -5.78
N GLN A 118 -7.50 3.46 -6.91
CA GLN A 118 -8.05 2.72 -8.05
C GLN A 118 -8.29 1.25 -7.69
N GLN A 119 -7.36 0.61 -6.97
CA GLN A 119 -7.56 -0.76 -6.48
C GLN A 119 -8.76 -0.86 -5.53
N HIS A 120 -8.94 0.11 -4.64
CA HIS A 120 -10.09 0.17 -3.74
C HIS A 120 -11.41 0.26 -4.49
N VAL A 121 -11.52 1.12 -5.51
CA VAL A 121 -12.72 1.21 -6.35
C VAL A 121 -13.01 -0.13 -7.04
N PHE A 122 -11.98 -0.83 -7.49
CA PHE A 122 -12.14 -2.17 -8.05
C PHE A 122 -12.72 -3.15 -7.03
N PHE A 123 -12.17 -3.24 -5.81
CA PHE A 123 -12.71 -4.13 -4.78
C PHE A 123 -14.14 -3.74 -4.35
N GLN A 124 -14.46 -2.46 -4.31
CA GLN A 124 -15.83 -2.00 -4.03
C GLN A 124 -16.83 -2.50 -5.09
N LYS A 125 -16.44 -2.50 -6.38
CA LYS A 125 -17.26 -3.06 -7.46
C LYS A 125 -17.44 -4.57 -7.30
N TRP A 126 -16.40 -5.29 -6.88
CA TRP A 126 -16.48 -6.72 -6.62
C TRP A 126 -17.38 -7.04 -5.41
N ASP A 127 -17.22 -6.34 -4.29
CA ASP A 127 -18.09 -6.46 -3.11
C ASP A 127 -19.56 -6.26 -3.50
N THR A 128 -19.85 -5.21 -4.29
CA THR A 128 -21.19 -4.94 -4.81
C THR A 128 -21.72 -6.10 -5.67
N ALA A 129 -20.87 -6.72 -6.49
CA ALA A 129 -21.26 -7.87 -7.30
C ALA A 129 -21.59 -9.10 -6.43
N LEU A 130 -20.75 -9.40 -5.42
CA LEU A 130 -21.00 -10.47 -4.46
C LEU A 130 -22.30 -10.24 -3.67
N ALA A 131 -22.54 -9.02 -3.20
CA ALA A 131 -23.76 -8.64 -2.50
C ALA A 131 -25.02 -8.86 -3.36
N ASN A 132 -24.92 -8.65 -4.68
CA ASN A 132 -26.00 -8.86 -5.64
C ASN A 132 -26.03 -10.27 -6.25
N GLN A 133 -25.24 -11.22 -5.72
CA GLN A 133 -25.12 -12.60 -6.23
C GLN A 133 -24.78 -12.66 -7.73
N ARG A 134 -24.05 -11.65 -8.23
CA ARG A 134 -23.60 -11.61 -9.62
C ARG A 134 -22.27 -12.33 -9.73
N PRO A 135 -22.07 -13.16 -10.78
CA PRO A 135 -20.75 -13.68 -11.07
C PRO A 135 -19.81 -12.50 -11.32
N PHE A 136 -18.70 -12.47 -10.59
CA PHE A 136 -17.63 -11.52 -10.80
C PHE A 136 -16.40 -12.30 -11.22
N ALA A 137 -16.03 -12.17 -12.49
CA ALA A 137 -14.80 -12.76 -12.99
C ALA A 137 -13.64 -11.82 -12.64
N PHE A 138 -12.76 -12.24 -11.73
CA PHE A 138 -11.45 -11.64 -11.65
C PHE A 138 -10.73 -11.94 -12.97
N PRO A 139 -10.13 -10.95 -13.66
CA PRO A 139 -9.29 -11.27 -14.78
C PRO A 139 -8.10 -12.10 -14.29
N THR A 140 -7.95 -13.31 -14.82
CA THR A 140 -6.81 -14.17 -14.54
C THR A 140 -5.84 -14.12 -15.71
N GLY A 141 -4.60 -13.65 -15.50
CA GLY A 141 -3.55 -13.65 -16.52
C GLY A 141 -3.53 -12.43 -17.44
N SER A 142 -3.16 -12.59 -18.72
CA SER A 142 -2.90 -11.49 -19.67
C SER A 142 -4.11 -10.61 -20.04
N GLU A 143 -5.31 -10.94 -19.55
CA GLU A 143 -6.57 -10.21 -19.80
C GLU A 143 -6.80 -9.04 -18.84
N VAL A 144 -5.98 -8.93 -17.80
CA VAL A 144 -6.07 -7.97 -16.71
C VAL A 144 -6.19 -6.51 -17.16
N SER A 145 -5.42 -6.10 -18.15
CA SER A 145 -5.46 -4.75 -18.72
C SER A 145 -6.75 -4.46 -19.52
N GLY A 146 -7.58 -5.48 -19.81
CA GLY A 146 -8.78 -5.38 -20.62
C GLY A 146 -10.12 -5.47 -19.85
N VAL A 147 -10.14 -5.92 -18.59
CA VAL A 147 -11.41 -6.29 -17.93
C VAL A 147 -11.95 -5.23 -16.96
N ASP A 148 -11.09 -4.53 -16.21
CA ASP A 148 -11.53 -3.40 -15.38
C ASP A 148 -10.63 -2.16 -15.53
N PRO A 149 -11.19 -0.99 -15.87
CA PRO A 149 -10.41 0.22 -16.11
C PRO A 149 -9.67 0.73 -14.86
N HIS A 150 -10.12 0.41 -13.64
CA HIS A 150 -9.44 0.81 -12.42
C HIS A 150 -8.17 -0.02 -12.18
N VAL A 151 -8.21 -1.30 -12.53
CA VAL A 151 -7.05 -2.17 -12.48
C VAL A 151 -5.96 -1.66 -13.44
N GLY A 152 -6.33 -1.37 -14.69
CA GLY A 152 -5.41 -0.79 -15.66
C GLY A 152 -4.85 0.58 -15.26
N LYS A 153 -5.66 1.45 -14.65
CA LYS A 153 -5.20 2.75 -14.12
C LYS A 153 -4.24 2.60 -12.95
N ALA A 154 -4.49 1.66 -12.05
CA ALA A 154 -3.58 1.37 -10.94
C ALA A 154 -2.20 0.93 -11.48
N SER A 155 -2.19 -0.04 -12.40
CA SER A 155 -0.96 -0.54 -13.03
C SER A 155 -0.19 0.57 -13.73
N ALA A 156 -0.85 1.35 -14.59
CA ALA A 156 -0.21 2.48 -15.27
C ALA A 156 0.37 3.52 -14.30
N GLY A 157 -0.32 3.76 -13.17
CA GLY A 157 0.17 4.63 -12.09
C GLY A 157 1.42 4.10 -11.41
N LEU A 158 1.45 2.80 -11.08
CA LEU A 158 2.59 2.14 -10.45
C LEU A 158 3.81 2.09 -11.39
N ILE A 159 3.60 1.84 -12.69
CA ILE A 159 4.66 1.89 -13.71
C ILE A 159 5.25 3.29 -13.82
N ARG A 160 4.39 4.33 -13.82
CA ARG A 160 4.86 5.72 -13.82
C ARG A 160 5.65 6.04 -12.56
N LEU A 161 5.15 5.64 -11.39
CA LEU A 161 5.85 5.83 -10.13
C LEU A 161 7.23 5.16 -10.12
N TYR A 162 7.34 3.93 -10.63
CA TYR A 162 8.64 3.25 -10.79
C TYR A 162 9.58 4.03 -11.72
N THR A 163 9.06 4.52 -12.84
CA THR A 163 9.84 5.31 -13.80
C THR A 163 10.40 6.57 -13.15
N ASP A 164 9.58 7.27 -12.36
CA ASP A 164 9.97 8.47 -11.61
C ASP A 164 10.96 8.16 -10.49
N LEU A 165 10.77 7.06 -9.75
CA LEU A 165 11.74 6.57 -8.76
C LEU A 165 13.11 6.33 -9.40
N MET A 166 13.16 5.63 -10.53
CA MET A 166 14.43 5.34 -11.21
C MET A 166 15.06 6.59 -11.83
N ALA A 167 14.27 7.55 -12.30
CA ALA A 167 14.78 8.81 -12.81
C ALA A 167 15.46 9.66 -11.72
N ARG A 168 14.90 9.68 -10.51
CA ARG A 168 15.35 10.55 -9.41
C ARG A 168 16.31 9.88 -8.44
N TYR A 169 16.17 8.57 -8.26
CA TYR A 169 16.92 7.75 -7.33
C TYR A 169 17.67 6.59 -8.04
N GLY A 170 17.89 6.68 -9.36
CA GLY A 170 18.55 5.62 -10.13
C GLY A 170 20.01 5.35 -9.74
N THR A 171 20.64 6.27 -8.99
CA THR A 171 22.00 6.11 -8.44
C THR A 171 22.02 5.38 -7.09
N GLU A 172 20.88 4.94 -6.55
CA GLU A 172 20.83 4.18 -5.28
C GLU A 172 21.62 2.87 -5.38
N HIS A 173 21.91 2.24 -4.23
CA HIS A 173 22.43 0.89 -4.15
C HIS A 173 21.57 -0.11 -4.93
N ALA A 174 22.21 -1.11 -5.55
CA ALA A 174 21.55 -2.06 -6.44
C ALA A 174 20.37 -2.79 -5.77
N GLN A 175 20.52 -3.17 -4.50
CA GLN A 175 19.43 -3.77 -3.71
C GLN A 175 18.21 -2.85 -3.61
N ASN A 176 18.39 -1.55 -3.39
CA ASN A 176 17.27 -0.63 -3.21
C ASN A 176 16.57 -0.32 -4.53
N ARG A 177 17.30 -0.28 -5.65
CA ARG A 177 16.68 -0.22 -6.97
C ARG A 177 15.82 -1.45 -7.26
N GLU A 178 16.30 -2.63 -6.85
CA GLU A 178 15.50 -3.86 -6.91
C GLU A 178 14.28 -3.79 -5.97
N ALA A 179 14.43 -3.22 -4.77
CA ALA A 179 13.31 -2.99 -3.86
C ALA A 179 12.23 -2.10 -4.51
N PHE A 180 12.63 -1.02 -5.19
CA PHE A 180 11.69 -0.13 -5.88
C PHE A 180 10.83 -0.89 -6.89
N TYR A 181 11.46 -1.78 -7.66
CA TYR A 181 10.77 -2.65 -8.61
C TYR A 181 9.87 -3.66 -7.88
N GLN A 182 10.40 -4.40 -6.91
CA GLN A 182 9.66 -5.48 -6.25
C GLN A 182 8.44 -4.97 -5.48
N HIS A 183 8.53 -3.86 -4.73
CA HIS A 183 7.36 -3.32 -4.02
C HIS A 183 6.24 -2.90 -4.98
N LEU A 184 6.56 -2.21 -6.07
CA LEU A 184 5.55 -1.70 -7.01
C LEU A 184 5.00 -2.80 -7.90
N CYS A 185 5.84 -3.72 -8.35
CA CYS A 185 5.42 -4.87 -9.16
C CYS A 185 4.59 -5.85 -8.31
N ALA A 186 4.99 -6.08 -7.06
CA ALA A 186 4.18 -6.85 -6.13
C ALA A 186 2.85 -6.16 -5.80
N LEU A 187 2.72 -4.83 -5.85
CA LEU A 187 1.41 -4.19 -5.69
C LEU A 187 0.57 -4.25 -6.98
N ASP A 188 1.23 -4.38 -8.14
CA ASP A 188 0.59 -4.51 -9.45
C ASP A 188 0.24 -5.95 -9.84
N PHE A 189 0.66 -6.94 -9.07
CA PHE A 189 0.51 -8.35 -9.45
C PHE A 189 -0.94 -8.72 -9.78
N LEU A 190 -1.10 -9.24 -11.00
CA LEU A 190 -2.33 -9.63 -11.66
C LEU A 190 -2.02 -10.76 -12.66
#